data_AF-A0A0P7ZGR4-F1
#
_entry.id   AF-A0A0P7ZGR4-F1
#
_cell.length_a   1.000
_cell.length_b   1.000
_cell.length_c   1.000
_cell.angle_alpha   90.00
_cell.angle_beta   90.00
_cell.angle_gamma   90.00
#
_symmetry.space_group_name_H-M   'P 1'
#
loop_
_entity.id
_entity.type
_entity.pdbx_description
1 polymer ?
#
loop_
_entity_poly.entity_id
_entity_poly.type
_entity_poly.pdbx_seq_one_letter_code
_entity_poly.pdbx_strand_id
1 'polypeptide(L)'
;MESERRLETYLTEAEDRIDWVLAHPGMSDWLKETLRGACERDPVEVLNDLEMLDHLLRRRAQAQIERSLSRIGHESGGLEQTKEKQG
;
A
#
# COMPACT_ATOMS: atom_id res chain seq x y z
N MET A 1 -7.30 17.25 -32.20
CA MET A 1 -7.07 15.99 -32.95
C MET A 1 -5.89 15.18 -32.38
N GLU A 2 -4.62 15.61 -32.48
CA GLU A 2 -3.50 14.80 -31.94
C GLU A 2 -3.47 14.74 -30.40
N SER A 3 -3.74 15.88 -29.75
CA SER A 3 -3.82 15.95 -28.28
C SER A 3 -4.95 15.11 -27.70
N GLU A 4 -6.11 15.09 -28.34
CA GLU A 4 -7.28 14.29 -27.89
C GLU A 4 -7.00 12.80 -28.01
N ARG A 5 -6.42 12.34 -29.14
CA ARG A 5 -6.01 10.93 -29.28
C ARG A 5 -5.01 10.52 -28.21
N ARG A 6 -4.08 11.40 -27.85
CA ARG A 6 -3.09 11.12 -26.81
C ARG A 6 -3.77 10.94 -25.44
N LEU A 7 -4.75 11.78 -25.12
CA LEU A 7 -5.52 11.66 -23.86
C LEU A 7 -6.32 10.35 -23.82
N GLU A 8 -6.95 9.97 -24.93
CA GLU A 8 -7.69 8.72 -25.05
C GLU A 8 -6.79 7.49 -24.87
N THR A 9 -5.59 7.52 -25.46
CA THR A 9 -4.56 6.49 -25.23
C THR A 9 -4.15 6.40 -23.76
N TYR A 10 -3.88 7.54 -23.11
CA TYR A 10 -3.51 7.54 -21.69
C TYR A 10 -4.62 6.99 -20.79
N LEU A 11 -5.88 7.32 -21.08
CA LEU A 11 -7.01 6.79 -20.33
C LEU A 11 -7.13 5.27 -20.50
N THR A 12 -7.06 4.79 -21.75
CA THR A 12 -7.12 3.35 -22.07
C THR A 12 -6.00 2.58 -21.36
N GLU A 13 -4.77 3.09 -21.41
CA GLU A 13 -3.64 2.45 -20.72
C GLU A 13 -3.81 2.41 -19.19
N ALA A 14 -4.46 3.41 -18.60
CA ALA A 14 -4.76 3.42 -17.17
C ALA A 14 -5.84 2.40 -16.82
N GLU A 15 -6.91 2.32 -17.61
CA GLU A 15 -7.99 1.34 -17.46
C GLU A 15 -7.48 -0.09 -17.60
N ASP A 16 -6.67 -0.38 -18.62
CA ASP A 16 -6.05 -1.71 -18.83
C ASP A 16 -5.23 -2.17 -17.61
N ARG A 17 -4.50 -1.23 -16.97
CA ARG A 17 -3.72 -1.53 -15.76
C ARG A 17 -4.61 -1.82 -14.57
N ILE A 18 -5.70 -1.06 -14.41
CA ILE A 18 -6.68 -1.29 -13.34
C ILE A 18 -7.31 -2.67 -13.52
N ASP A 19 -7.75 -3.00 -14.73
CA ASP A 19 -8.35 -4.29 -15.06
C ASP A 19 -7.40 -5.45 -14.77
N TRP A 20 -6.11 -5.29 -15.10
CA TRP A 20 -5.09 -6.28 -14.76
C TRP A 20 -4.99 -6.51 -13.26
N VAL A 21 -5.00 -5.45 -12.43
CA VAL A 21 -4.95 -5.56 -10.96
C VAL A 21 -6.21 -6.25 -10.42
N LEU A 22 -7.39 -5.89 -10.96
CA LEU A 22 -8.67 -6.49 -10.56
C LEU A 22 -8.73 -7.99 -10.86
N ALA A 23 -8.17 -8.42 -12.00
CA ALA A 23 -8.10 -9.82 -12.39
C ALA A 23 -7.01 -10.62 -11.64
N HIS A 24 -6.02 -9.95 -11.04
CA HIS A 24 -4.86 -10.63 -10.46
C HIS A 24 -5.20 -11.29 -9.10
N PRO A 25 -5.02 -12.62 -8.94
CA PRO A 25 -5.43 -13.32 -7.71
C PRO A 25 -4.58 -12.97 -6.48
N GLY A 26 -3.33 -12.50 -6.67
CA GLY A 26 -2.43 -12.12 -5.59
C GLY A 26 -2.65 -10.73 -5.01
N MET A 27 -3.56 -9.93 -5.57
CA MET A 27 -3.85 -8.58 -5.07
C MET A 27 -4.89 -8.63 -3.97
N SER A 28 -4.70 -7.78 -2.95
CA SER A 28 -5.59 -7.77 -1.78
C SER A 28 -7.01 -7.33 -2.16
N ASP A 29 -8.00 -7.89 -1.47
CA ASP A 29 -9.40 -7.52 -1.66
C ASP A 29 -9.64 -6.03 -1.38
N TRP A 30 -8.94 -5.46 -0.40
CA TRP A 30 -9.01 -4.03 -0.10
C TRP A 30 -8.56 -3.16 -1.28
N LEU A 31 -7.47 -3.53 -1.97
CA LEU A 31 -7.00 -2.80 -3.14
C LEU A 31 -8.01 -2.91 -4.29
N LYS A 32 -8.54 -4.12 -4.55
CA LYS A 32 -9.52 -4.34 -5.61
C LYS A 32 -10.80 -3.55 -5.38
N GLU A 33 -11.30 -3.54 -4.15
CA GLU A 33 -12.51 -2.78 -3.79
C GLU A 33 -12.27 -1.28 -3.92
N THR A 34 -11.09 -0.79 -3.49
CA THR A 34 -10.72 0.62 -3.65
C THR A 34 -10.67 1.03 -5.12
N LEU A 35 -10.10 0.19 -6.00
CA LEU A 35 -10.06 0.46 -7.44
C LEU A 35 -11.45 0.47 -8.07
N ARG A 36 -12.31 -0.52 -7.73
CA ARG A 36 -13.70 -0.56 -8.21
C ARG A 36 -14.47 0.68 -7.80
N GLY A 37 -14.35 1.09 -6.52
CA GLY A 37 -15.00 2.28 -6.01
C GLY A 37 -14.48 3.59 -6.60
N ALA A 38 -13.22 3.64 -7.04
CA ALA A 38 -12.63 4.82 -7.67
C ALA A 38 -13.14 5.05 -9.11
N CYS A 39 -13.45 3.98 -9.85
CA CYS A 39 -13.95 4.08 -11.24
C CYS A 39 -15.27 4.85 -11.37
N GLU A 40 -16.06 4.93 -10.30
CA GLU A 40 -17.38 5.60 -10.29
C GLU A 40 -17.35 7.02 -9.71
N ARG A 41 -16.17 7.50 -9.29
CA ARG A 41 -16.02 8.78 -8.57
C ARG A 41 -15.46 9.89 -9.45
N ASP A 42 -15.66 11.13 -9.01
CA ASP A 42 -15.03 12.29 -9.60
C ASP A 42 -13.49 12.19 -9.50
N PRO A 43 -12.74 12.40 -10.60
CA PRO A 43 -11.29 12.22 -10.61
C PRO A 43 -10.54 13.19 -9.69
N VAL A 44 -11.08 14.38 -9.39
CA VAL A 44 -10.47 15.32 -8.45
C VAL A 44 -10.62 14.81 -7.02
N GLU A 45 -11.78 14.26 -6.66
CA GLU A 45 -11.99 13.61 -5.37
C GLU A 45 -11.08 12.38 -5.20
N VAL A 46 -10.94 11.55 -6.24
CA VAL A 46 -10.04 10.40 -6.23
C VAL A 46 -8.59 10.81 -5.99
N LEU A 47 -8.11 11.86 -6.68
CA LEU A 47 -6.74 12.34 -6.47
C LEU A 47 -6.51 12.84 -5.03
N ASN A 48 -7.46 13.59 -4.47
CA ASN A 48 -7.39 14.04 -3.07
C ASN A 48 -7.37 12.86 -2.10
N ASP A 49 -8.25 11.87 -2.31
CA ASP A 49 -8.31 10.67 -1.47
C ASP A 49 -7.00 9.87 -1.55
N LEU A 50 -6.39 9.75 -2.73
CA LEU A 50 -5.11 9.06 -2.92
C LEU A 50 -3.96 9.76 -2.17
N GLU A 51 -3.88 11.10 -2.24
CA GLU A 51 -2.89 11.86 -1.49
C GLU A 51 -3.07 11.68 0.03
N MET A 52 -4.32 11.70 0.51
CA MET A 52 -4.64 11.46 1.91
C MET A 52 -4.31 10.03 2.34
N LEU A 53 -4.60 9.03 1.52
CA LEU A 53 -4.28 7.64 1.78
C LEU A 53 -2.77 7.44 1.87
N ASP A 54 -1.98 7.97 0.94
CA ASP A 54 -0.51 7.88 1.02
C ASP A 54 0.01 8.56 2.30
N HIS A 55 -0.47 9.77 2.61
CA HIS A 55 -0.03 10.51 3.79
C HIS A 55 -0.31 9.75 5.11
N LEU A 56 -1.52 9.17 5.24
CA LEU A 56 -1.98 8.53 6.47
C LEU A 56 -1.49 7.08 6.59
N LEU A 57 -1.65 6.28 5.53
CA LEU A 57 -1.38 4.85 5.58
C LEU A 57 0.10 4.54 5.46
N ARG A 58 0.89 5.29 4.67
CA ARG A 58 2.33 5.05 4.53
C ARG A 58 3.03 5.18 5.88
N ARG A 59 2.79 6.29 6.60
CA ARG A 59 3.40 6.51 7.92
C ARG A 59 2.96 5.45 8.93
N ARG A 60 1.67 5.11 8.94
CA ARG A 60 1.14 4.07 9.84
C ARG A 60 1.78 2.71 9.56
N ALA A 61 1.83 2.28 8.30
CA ALA A 61 2.40 1.00 7.90
C ALA A 61 3.89 0.94 8.25
N GLN A 62 4.65 2.00 7.95
CA GLN A 62 6.06 2.09 8.31
C GLN A 62 6.28 1.95 9.82
N ALA A 63 5.54 2.69 10.64
CA ALA A 63 5.64 2.59 12.10
C ALA A 63 5.30 1.18 12.62
N GLN A 64 4.32 0.50 12.02
CA GLN A 64 3.97 -0.87 12.37
C GLN A 64 5.07 -1.87 12.01
N ILE A 65 5.71 -1.70 10.85
CA ILE A 65 6.85 -2.51 10.41
C ILE A 65 8.03 -2.30 11.36
N GLU A 66 8.42 -1.06 11.62
CA GLU A 66 9.52 -0.71 12.53
C GLU A 66 9.30 -1.30 13.92
N ARG A 67 8.09 -1.14 14.49
CA ARG A 67 7.74 -1.73 15.79
C ARG A 67 7.87 -3.26 15.81
N SER A 68 7.52 -3.92 14.71
CA SER A 68 7.59 -5.38 14.61
C SER A 68 9.04 -5.85 14.49
N LEU A 69 9.86 -5.16 13.72
CA LEU A 69 11.29 -5.45 13.58
C LEU A 69 12.05 -5.20 14.89
N SER A 70 11.77 -4.11 15.61
CA SER A 70 12.40 -3.84 16.92
C SER A 70 12.08 -4.92 17.95
N ARG A 71 10.89 -5.53 17.89
CA ARG A 71 10.50 -6.64 18.78
C ARG A 71 11.33 -7.89 18.51
N ILE A 72 11.52 -8.25 17.25
CA ILE A 72 12.35 -9.40 16.84
C ILE A 72 13.80 -9.24 17.33
N GLY A 73 14.34 -8.01 17.24
CA GLY A 73 15.68 -7.69 17.74
C GLY A 73 15.82 -7.81 19.27
N HIS A 74 14.78 -7.47 20.03
CA HIS A 74 14.78 -7.57 21.50
C HIS A 74 14.56 -9.00 22.00
N GLU A 75 13.78 -9.82 21.30
CA GLU A 75 13.55 -11.23 21.66
C GLU A 75 14.78 -12.11 21.47
N SER A 76 15.70 -11.73 20.56
CA SER A 76 16.94 -12.46 20.30
C SER A 76 18.06 -12.16 21.30
N GLY A 77 18.01 -11.03 22.02
CA GLY A 77 19.04 -10.60 22.99
C GLY A 77 18.79 -10.99 24.45
N GLY A 78 17.67 -11.64 24.76
CA GLY A 78 17.23 -11.94 26.13
C GLY A 78 17.78 -13.24 26.75
N LEU A 79 18.52 -14.06 26.00
CA LEU A 79 18.95 -15.39 26.44
C LEU A 79 20.36 -15.44 27.08
N GLU A 80 21.13 -14.34 27.10
CA GLU A 80 22.51 -14.34 27.62
C GLU A 80 22.67 -13.83 29.06
N GLN A 81 21.62 -13.37 29.74
CA GLN A 81 21.73 -12.76 31.08
C GLN A 81 21.10 -13.59 32.23
N THR A 82 21.33 -14.91 32.27
CA THR A 82 20.89 -15.74 33.43
C THR A 82 21.93 -16.75 33.94
N LYS A 83 23.22 -16.60 33.62
CA LYS A 83 24.27 -17.52 34.12
C LYS A 83 25.46 -16.81 34.78
N GLU A 84 25.23 -15.83 35.66
CA GLU A 84 26.32 -15.26 36.48
C GLU A 84 25.84 -14.86 37.89
N LYS A 85 25.09 -15.73 38.55
CA LYS A 85 24.86 -15.66 40.01
C LYS A 85 24.67 -17.05 40.60
N GLN A 86 25.72 -17.86 40.64
CA GLN A 86 25.93 -18.95 41.62
C GLN A 86 27.20 -19.72 41.24
N GLY A 87 28.21 -19.67 42.12
CA GLY A 87 29.47 -20.41 41.99
C GLY A 87 30.61 -19.66 42.65
#